data_AF-A0A3N5J9E6-F1
#
_entry.id   AF-A0A3N5J9E6-F1
#
_cell.length_a   1.000
_cell.length_b   1.000
_cell.length_c   1.000
_cell.angle_alpha   90.00
_cell.angle_beta   90.00
_cell.angle_gamma   90.00
#
_symmetry.space_group_name_H-M   'P 1'
#
loop_
_entity.id
_entity.type
_entity.pdbx_description
1 polymer ?
#
loop_
_entity_poly.entity_id
_entity_poly.type
_entity_poly.pdbx_seq_one_letter_code
_entity_poly.pdbx_strand_id
1 'polypeptide(L)'
;MPGVTVRQSFLDGMAWLAGSRLHIVDVLVTRSLSLVPMVLLGFSSQAVNLYLPILALQSVFIHCNLQFEFRALQKITATPKFHHWHHTRGPQHQDRNFAVSLPLWDLLFGTYHSPPGEWPRDYGLLRERIPEGYWAHLLAPFRTA
;
A
#
# COMPACT_ATOMS: atom_id res chain seq x y z
N MET A 1 26.14 11.34 10.29
CA MET A 1 25.68 9.95 10.34
C MET A 1 25.31 9.51 8.92
N PRO A 2 25.90 8.44 8.36
CA PRO A 2 25.53 7.96 7.04
C PRO A 2 24.13 7.33 7.13
N GLY A 3 23.17 7.87 6.38
CA GLY A 3 21.80 7.39 6.38
C GLY A 3 21.70 6.02 5.73
N VAL A 4 20.97 5.12 6.38
CA VAL A 4 20.71 3.76 5.89
C VAL A 4 19.83 3.85 4.64
N THR A 5 20.34 3.34 3.52
CA THR A 5 19.48 3.08 2.35
C THR A 5 18.78 1.75 2.61
N VAL A 6 17.51 1.81 3.03
CA VAL A 6 16.75 0.59 3.31
C VAL A 6 16.35 -0.06 1.98
N ARG A 7 17.08 -1.09 1.57
CA ARG A 7 16.61 -2.03 0.54
C ARG A 7 15.73 -3.05 1.26
N GLN A 8 14.42 -2.89 1.21
CA GLN A 8 13.52 -3.91 1.76
C GLN A 8 13.50 -5.10 0.81
N SER A 9 13.89 -6.25 1.33
CA SER A 9 13.75 -7.52 0.63
C SER A 9 12.41 -8.11 1.02
N PHE A 10 11.73 -8.72 0.05
CA PHE A 10 10.47 -9.39 0.32
C PHE A 10 10.61 -10.66 1.19
N LEU A 11 11.85 -11.06 1.51
CA LEU A 11 12.15 -12.18 2.40
C LEU A 11 12.15 -11.77 3.88
N ASP A 12 12.01 -10.48 4.17
CA ASP A 12 11.90 -9.99 5.53
C ASP A 12 10.51 -10.41 6.06
N GLY A 13 10.46 -11.32 7.03
CA GLY A 13 9.21 -11.91 7.55
C GLY A 13 8.16 -10.95 8.13
N MET A 14 8.43 -9.64 8.09
CA MET A 14 7.57 -8.55 8.52
C MET A 14 6.99 -7.72 7.37
N ALA A 15 7.04 -8.18 6.12
CA ALA A 15 6.49 -7.46 4.97
C ALA A 15 4.97 -7.19 5.08
N TRP A 16 4.21 -8.06 5.75
CA TRP A 16 2.80 -7.85 6.05
C TRP A 16 2.52 -6.67 7.00
N LEU A 17 3.53 -6.22 7.78
CA LEU A 17 3.45 -5.01 8.59
C LEU A 17 3.78 -3.74 7.80
N ALA A 18 4.25 -3.84 6.56
CA ALA A 18 4.65 -2.68 5.77
C ALA A 18 3.51 -1.67 5.60
N GLY A 19 2.28 -2.15 5.34
CA GLY A 19 1.08 -1.31 5.25
C GLY A 19 0.62 -0.69 6.56
N SER A 20 1.20 -1.09 7.70
CA SER A 20 0.84 -0.61 9.05
C SER A 20 1.83 0.40 9.61
N ARG A 21 2.89 0.77 8.86
CA ARG A 21 3.89 1.76 9.26
C ARG A 21 3.45 3.18 8.89
N LEU A 22 2.34 3.63 9.47
CA LEU A 22 1.73 4.93 9.18
C LEU A 22 1.86 5.89 10.36
N HIS A 23 1.96 7.19 10.09
CA HIS A 23 1.87 8.20 11.13
C HIS A 23 0.44 8.26 11.67
N ILE A 24 0.26 8.50 12.97
CA ILE A 24 -1.09 8.54 13.58
C ILE A 24 -1.99 9.60 12.94
N VAL A 25 -1.41 10.75 12.57
CA VAL A 25 -2.14 11.81 11.86
C VAL A 25 -2.60 11.32 10.48
N ASP A 26 -1.75 10.60 9.73
CA ASP A 26 -2.14 10.05 8.43
C ASP A 26 -3.29 9.06 8.57
N VAL A 27 -3.26 8.20 9.60
CA VAL A 27 -4.36 7.27 9.88
C VAL A 27 -5.64 8.04 10.17
N LEU A 28 -5.61 9.03 11.05
CA LEU A 28 -6.80 9.82 11.40
C LEU A 28 -7.37 10.55 10.19
N VAL A 29 -6.52 11.21 9.40
CA VAL A 29 -6.92 11.95 8.19
C VAL A 29 -7.51 11.01 7.16
N THR A 30 -6.78 9.97 6.77
CA THR A 30 -7.23 9.03 5.71
C THR A 30 -8.49 8.26 6.11
N ARG A 31 -8.62 7.84 7.38
CA ARG A 31 -9.82 7.17 7.88
C ARG A 31 -11.00 8.11 7.98
N SER A 32 -10.81 9.35 8.43
CA SER A 32 -11.89 10.33 8.50
C SER A 32 -12.41 10.70 7.12
N LEU A 33 -11.52 10.91 6.14
CA LEU A 33 -11.90 11.20 4.75
C LEU A 33 -12.68 10.08 4.09
N SER A 34 -12.55 8.84 4.58
CA SER A 34 -13.31 7.70 4.08
C SER A 34 -14.62 7.48 4.85
N LEU A 35 -14.56 7.47 6.19
CA LEU A 35 -15.69 7.09 7.04
C LEU A 35 -16.71 8.20 7.24
N VAL A 36 -16.29 9.47 7.35
CA VAL A 36 -17.21 10.59 7.56
C VAL A 36 -18.19 10.71 6.38
N PRO A 37 -17.75 10.70 5.10
CA PRO A 37 -18.68 10.68 3.98
C PRO A 37 -19.65 9.49 4.00
N MET A 38 -19.20 8.28 4.36
CA MET A 38 -20.09 7.12 4.45
C MET A 38 -21.22 7.34 5.47
N VAL A 39 -20.89 7.88 6.64
CA VAL A 39 -21.89 8.20 7.67
C VAL A 39 -22.82 9.32 7.22
N LEU A 40 -22.29 10.39 6.62
CA LEU A 40 -23.07 11.53 6.14
C LEU A 40 -24.01 11.15 4.97
N LEU A 41 -23.60 10.21 4.14
CA LEU A 41 -24.44 9.65 3.06
C LEU A 41 -25.49 8.64 3.57
N GLY A 42 -25.55 8.39 4.88
CA GLY A 42 -26.59 7.58 5.50
C GLY A 42 -26.38 6.06 5.38
N PHE A 43 -25.15 5.60 5.18
CA PHE A 43 -24.86 4.17 5.18
C PHE A 43 -25.14 3.57 6.56
N SER A 44 -25.74 2.37 6.60
CA SER A 44 -26.06 1.72 7.87
C SER A 44 -24.79 1.34 8.64
N SER A 45 -24.84 1.43 9.97
CA SER A 45 -23.74 1.02 10.84
C SER A 45 -23.35 -0.45 10.62
N GLN A 46 -24.33 -1.31 10.35
CA GLN A 46 -24.10 -2.72 10.01
C GLN A 46 -23.28 -2.86 8.72
N ALA A 47 -23.59 -2.12 7.65
CA ALA A 47 -22.84 -2.17 6.40
C ALA A 47 -21.39 -1.71 6.60
N VAL A 48 -21.18 -0.61 7.32
CA VAL A 48 -19.84 -0.10 7.65
C VAL A 48 -19.06 -1.13 8.47
N ASN A 49 -19.67 -1.70 9.51
CA ASN A 49 -19.03 -2.68 10.38
C ASN A 49 -18.67 -3.99 9.66
N LEU A 50 -19.44 -4.40 8.64
CA LEU A 50 -19.10 -5.54 7.79
C LEU A 50 -17.99 -5.22 6.79
N TYR A 51 -17.95 -3.98 6.29
CA TYR A 51 -16.95 -3.53 5.33
C TYR A 51 -15.54 -3.42 5.93
N LEU A 52 -15.42 -2.91 7.17
CA LEU A 52 -14.14 -2.72 7.84
C LEU A 52 -13.24 -3.98 7.90
N PRO A 53 -13.71 -5.15 8.36
CA PRO A 53 -12.87 -6.35 8.39
C PRO A 53 -12.52 -6.85 6.99
N ILE A 54 -13.41 -6.68 5.99
CA ILE A 54 -13.10 -7.02 4.60
C ILE A 54 -11.93 -6.17 4.11
N LEU A 55 -11.97 -4.86 4.35
CA LEU A 55 -10.88 -3.95 4.00
C LEU A 55 -9.57 -4.30 4.73
N ALA A 56 -9.65 -4.66 6.00
CA ALA A 56 -8.48 -5.06 6.78
C ALA A 56 -7.84 -6.35 6.24
N LEU A 57 -8.64 -7.38 5.97
CA LEU A 57 -8.18 -8.64 5.36
C LEU A 57 -7.60 -8.41 3.97
N GLN A 58 -8.23 -7.55 3.18
CA GLN A 58 -7.79 -7.20 1.84
C GLN A 58 -6.44 -6.46 1.87
N SER A 59 -6.24 -5.55 2.82
CA SER A 59 -4.95 -4.90 3.07
C SER A 59 -3.85 -5.92 3.43
N VAL A 60 -4.12 -6.87 4.34
CA VAL A 60 -3.15 -7.92 4.68
C VAL A 60 -2.85 -8.80 3.47
N PHE A 61 -3.88 -9.20 2.73
CA PHE A 61 -3.76 -10.06 1.55
C PHE A 61 -2.84 -9.44 0.49
N ILE A 62 -3.04 -8.17 0.12
CA ILE A 62 -2.23 -7.54 -0.94
C ILE A 62 -0.76 -7.29 -0.54
N HIS A 63 -0.41 -7.35 0.74
CA HIS A 63 0.96 -7.24 1.24
C HIS A 63 1.60 -8.60 1.59
N CYS A 64 0.90 -9.71 1.41
CA CYS A 64 1.41 -11.01 1.84
C CYS A 64 2.51 -11.54 0.92
N ASN A 65 3.39 -12.40 1.47
CA ASN A 65 4.56 -12.88 0.74
C ASN A 65 4.31 -14.00 -0.27
N LEU A 66 3.14 -13.98 -0.92
CA LEU A 66 2.68 -15.04 -1.78
C LEU A 66 3.01 -14.75 -3.24
N GLN A 67 4.01 -15.44 -3.78
CA GLN A 67 4.40 -15.35 -5.20
C GLN A 67 3.48 -16.18 -6.11
N PHE A 68 2.17 -15.98 -5.99
CA PHE A 68 1.16 -16.68 -6.79
C PHE A 68 0.50 -15.74 -7.80
N GLU A 69 0.34 -16.21 -9.05
CA GLU A 69 -0.37 -15.47 -10.08
C GLU A 69 -1.87 -15.73 -10.03
N PHE A 70 -2.60 -14.83 -9.36
CA PHE A 70 -4.06 -14.85 -9.33
C PHE A 70 -4.70 -14.35 -10.64
N ARG A 71 -4.41 -15.02 -11.76
CA ARG A 71 -4.76 -14.57 -13.13
C ARG A 71 -6.24 -14.24 -13.32
N ALA A 72 -7.14 -14.98 -12.66
CA ALA A 72 -8.58 -14.73 -12.71
C ALA A 72 -9.00 -13.52 -11.87
N LEU A 73 -8.33 -13.26 -10.74
CA LEU A 73 -8.70 -12.20 -9.81
C LEU A 73 -8.01 -10.87 -10.09
N GLN A 74 -6.86 -10.86 -10.79
CA GLN A 74 -6.00 -9.68 -10.96
C GLN A 74 -6.63 -8.46 -11.65
N LYS A 75 -7.80 -8.62 -12.27
CA LYS A 75 -8.59 -7.53 -12.88
C LYS A 75 -9.84 -7.17 -12.08
N ILE A 76 -10.22 -8.02 -11.12
CA ILE A 76 -11.42 -7.87 -10.28
C ILE A 76 -11.03 -7.21 -8.97
N THR A 77 -9.96 -7.70 -8.34
CA THR A 77 -9.45 -7.22 -7.05
C THR A 77 -7.93 -7.12 -7.08
N ALA A 78 -7.37 -6.22 -6.26
CA ALA A 78 -5.94 -6.11 -6.10
C ALA A 78 -5.36 -7.41 -5.51
N THR A 79 -4.22 -7.82 -6.05
CA THR A 79 -3.52 -9.06 -5.68
C THR A 79 -2.13 -8.72 -5.11
N PRO A 80 -1.44 -9.66 -4.45
CA PRO A 80 -0.08 -9.40 -3.96
C PRO A 80 0.85 -8.90 -5.06
N LYS A 81 0.84 -9.56 -6.23
CA LYS A 81 1.63 -9.14 -7.40
C LYS A 81 1.33 -7.71 -7.83
N PHE A 82 0.05 -7.38 -7.98
CA PHE A 82 -0.39 -6.04 -8.37
C PHE A 82 0.13 -4.98 -7.39
N HIS A 83 -0.01 -5.23 -6.10
CA HIS A 83 0.39 -4.28 -5.07
C HIS A 83 1.91 -4.20 -4.88
N HIS A 84 2.66 -5.26 -5.13
CA HIS A 84 4.11 -5.20 -5.09
C HIS A 84 4.70 -4.35 -6.21
N TRP A 85 4.07 -4.37 -7.39
CA TRP A 85 4.45 -3.46 -8.47
C TRP A 85 4.25 -1.99 -8.07
N HIS A 86 3.20 -1.68 -7.29
CA HIS A 86 3.01 -0.35 -6.72
C HIS A 86 4.17 0.07 -5.80
N HIS A 87 4.70 -0.85 -5.00
CA HIS A 87 5.84 -0.58 -4.09
C HIS A 87 7.22 -0.60 -4.76
N THR A 88 7.29 -0.73 -6.09
CA THR A 88 8.58 -0.78 -6.78
C THR A 88 9.34 0.52 -6.69
N ARG A 89 10.67 0.38 -6.57
CA ARG A 89 11.60 1.50 -6.64
C ARG A 89 12.16 1.60 -8.04
N GLY A 90 11.98 2.72 -8.72
CA GLY A 90 12.63 2.96 -10.02
C GLY A 90 11.75 3.69 -11.03
N PRO A 91 12.30 4.56 -11.88
CA PRO A 91 11.51 5.32 -12.86
C PRO A 91 10.82 4.43 -13.91
N GLN A 92 11.24 3.17 -14.05
CA GLN A 92 10.68 2.23 -15.03
C GLN A 92 9.27 1.75 -14.66
N HIS A 93 8.96 1.63 -13.37
CA HIS A 93 7.71 1.05 -12.86
C HIS A 93 7.03 1.89 -11.77
N GLN A 94 7.55 3.10 -11.52
CA GLN A 94 6.90 4.10 -10.68
C GLN A 94 5.52 4.49 -11.21
N ASP A 95 4.67 4.98 -10.31
CA ASP A 95 3.35 5.53 -10.61
C ASP A 95 2.40 4.53 -11.31
N ARG A 96 2.36 3.31 -10.78
CA ARG A 96 1.47 2.23 -11.22
C ARG A 96 0.63 1.70 -10.08
N ASN A 97 -0.50 1.10 -10.43
CA ASN A 97 -1.33 0.27 -9.53
C ASN A 97 -1.78 0.99 -8.24
N PHE A 98 -2.42 2.13 -8.38
CA PHE A 98 -2.85 2.99 -7.27
C PHE A 98 -4.06 2.45 -6.49
N ALA A 99 -4.92 1.65 -7.12
CA ALA A 99 -6.12 1.18 -6.47
C ALA A 99 -5.82 0.19 -5.34
N VAL A 100 -6.34 0.47 -4.15
CA VAL A 100 -6.19 -0.46 -3.01
C VAL A 100 -6.99 -1.73 -3.25
N SER A 101 -8.23 -1.63 -3.76
CA SER A 101 -9.14 -2.79 -3.86
C SER A 101 -9.51 -3.17 -5.29
N LEU A 102 -9.79 -2.20 -6.16
CA LEU A 102 -10.34 -2.46 -7.50
C LEU A 102 -9.39 -1.97 -8.59
N PRO A 103 -8.59 -2.85 -9.21
CA PRO A 103 -7.71 -2.52 -10.33
C PRO A 103 -8.44 -1.92 -11.54
N LEU A 104 -9.78 -2.00 -11.57
CA LEU A 104 -10.63 -1.30 -12.53
C LEU A 104 -10.23 0.17 -12.67
N TRP A 105 -9.96 0.87 -11.58
CA TRP A 105 -9.54 2.28 -11.65
C TRP A 105 -8.22 2.44 -12.40
N ASP A 106 -7.24 1.59 -12.14
CA ASP A 106 -5.97 1.60 -12.86
C ASP A 106 -6.11 1.22 -14.33
N LEU A 107 -7.06 0.35 -14.67
CA LEU A 107 -7.39 0.05 -16.07
C LEU A 107 -8.03 1.27 -16.76
N LEU A 108 -8.94 1.96 -16.09
CA LEU A 108 -9.62 3.15 -16.61
C LEU A 108 -8.66 4.33 -16.81
N PHE A 109 -7.70 4.52 -15.90
CA PHE A 109 -6.74 5.62 -15.95
C PHE A 109 -5.39 5.26 -16.57
N GLY A 110 -5.20 4.02 -17.06
CA GLY A 110 -3.99 3.60 -17.77
C GLY A 110 -2.77 3.37 -16.88
N THR A 111 -2.95 3.19 -15.58
CA THR A 111 -1.89 2.99 -14.58
C THR A 111 -1.70 1.52 -14.20
N TYR A 112 -2.49 0.59 -14.76
CA TYR A 112 -2.39 -0.84 -14.51
C TYR A 112 -1.08 -1.46 -15.03
N HIS A 113 -0.41 -2.23 -14.20
CA HIS A 113 0.84 -2.93 -14.51
C HIS A 113 0.95 -4.28 -13.79
N SER A 114 0.89 -5.38 -14.53
CA SER A 114 1.10 -6.73 -13.98
C SER A 114 1.60 -7.68 -15.07
N PRO A 115 2.87 -7.57 -15.51
CA PRO A 115 3.43 -8.39 -16.58
C PRO A 115 3.44 -9.88 -16.20
N PRO A 116 3.05 -10.81 -17.09
CA PRO A 116 2.99 -12.25 -16.79
C PRO A 116 4.38 -12.84 -16.55
N GLY A 117 4.52 -13.73 -15.56
CA GLY A 117 5.79 -14.40 -15.24
C GLY A 117 6.82 -13.52 -14.52
N GLU A 118 6.57 -12.21 -14.38
CA GLU A 118 7.51 -11.27 -13.77
C GLU A 118 7.07 -10.83 -12.38
N TRP A 119 8.04 -10.65 -11.49
CA TRP A 119 7.86 -10.08 -10.16
C TRP A 119 8.85 -8.93 -9.93
N PRO A 120 8.45 -7.90 -9.18
CA PRO A 120 9.31 -6.81 -8.83
C PRO A 120 10.51 -7.26 -7.99
N ARG A 121 11.69 -6.75 -8.34
CA ARG A 121 12.98 -7.14 -7.73
C ARG A 121 13.47 -6.17 -6.67
N ASP A 122 13.05 -4.91 -6.76
CA ASP A 122 13.50 -3.83 -5.88
C ASP A 122 12.30 -2.97 -5.44
N TYR A 123 12.31 -2.59 -4.16
CA TYR A 123 11.20 -1.93 -3.48
C TYR A 123 11.65 -0.66 -2.74
N GLY A 124 10.70 0.21 -2.42
CA GLY A 124 10.88 1.36 -1.55
C GLY A 124 11.03 2.70 -2.28
N LEU A 125 11.41 3.73 -1.52
CA LEU A 125 11.43 5.11 -2.02
C LEU A 125 12.78 5.45 -2.67
N LEU A 126 12.74 6.19 -3.78
CA LEU A 126 13.95 6.68 -4.45
C LEU A 126 14.57 7.84 -3.65
N ARG A 127 15.83 7.66 -3.22
CA ARG A 127 16.68 8.71 -2.62
C ARG A 127 16.25 9.26 -1.25
N GLU A 128 15.36 8.58 -0.53
CA GLU A 128 15.04 8.97 0.86
C GLU A 128 15.96 8.31 1.89
N ARG A 129 16.45 9.14 2.82
CA ARG A 129 17.08 8.66 4.06
C ARG A 129 16.01 8.58 5.14
N ILE A 130 15.71 7.36 5.57
CA ILE A 130 14.77 7.14 6.67
C ILE A 130 15.51 7.42 7.99
N PRO A 131 15.06 8.37 8.82
CA PRO A 131 15.72 8.70 10.09
C PRO A 131 15.56 7.56 11.09
N GLU A 132 16.61 7.23 11.85
CA GLU A 132 16.55 6.10 12.78
C GLU A 132 15.82 6.44 14.09
N GLY A 133 15.01 5.50 14.56
CA GLY A 133 14.34 5.55 15.86
C GLY A 133 12.88 5.99 15.78
N TYR A 134 12.06 5.47 16.69
CA TYR A 134 10.61 5.68 16.73
C TYR A 134 10.20 7.16 16.70
N TRP A 135 10.79 7.97 17.58
CA TRP A 135 10.50 9.41 17.64
C TRP A 135 10.99 10.17 16.41
N ALA A 136 12.10 9.73 15.82
CA ALA A 136 12.62 10.37 14.62
C ALA A 136 11.69 10.12 13.43
N HIS A 137 11.12 8.91 13.29
CA HIS A 137 10.07 8.61 12.30
C HIS A 137 8.82 9.47 12.51
N LEU A 138 8.35 9.64 13.76
CA LEU A 138 7.14 10.42 14.04
C LEU A 138 7.34 11.92 13.78
N LEU A 139 8.51 12.46 14.10
CA LEU A 139 8.80 13.88 13.93
C LEU A 139 9.25 14.22 12.51
N ALA A 140 9.66 13.25 11.70
CA ALA A 140 10.18 13.47 10.35
C ALA A 140 9.26 14.32 9.46
N PRO A 141 7.93 14.08 9.40
CA PRO A 141 7.04 14.87 8.54
C PRO A 141 6.91 16.35 8.94
N PHE A 142 7.24 16.69 10.20
CA PHE A 142 7.15 18.06 10.73
C PHE A 142 8.49 18.78 10.77
N ARG A 143 9.57 18.11 10.38
CA ARG A 143 10.89 18.71 10.25
C ARG A 143 11.06 19.17 8.81
N THR A 144 11.28 20.46 8.62
CA THR A 144 11.70 20.99 7.32
C THR A 144 13.03 20.35 6.91
N ALA A 145 13.10 19.93 5.65
CA ALA A 145 14.32 19.41 5.02
C ALA A 145 15.42 20.47 4.96
#